data_AF-A0A914W022-F1
#
_entry.id   AF-A0A914W022-F1
#
_cell.length_a   1.000
_cell.length_b   1.000
_cell.length_c   1.000
_cell.angle_alpha   90.00
_cell.angle_beta   90.00
_cell.angle_gamma   90.00
#
_symmetry.space_group_name_H-M   'P 1'
#
loop_
_entity.id
_entity.type
_entity.pdbx_description
1 polymer ?
#
loop_
_entity_poly.entity_id
_entity_poly.type
_entity_poly.pdbx_seq_one_letter_code
_entity_poly.pdbx_strand_id
1 'polypeptide(L)'
;MFSMNSFFQTTMASTRTLACAVVLLCVTCSVAANALDSNKVLNRRSDRLERLAQRVGWKSIVRPSEAELNAVENEARRQPQPKIEYNMQSDGGCPPGYTGINCTSPICYNSSTIVYHDGTANMGDDVDWDVSDTCTDTYYFPLDSFVNDVYIDISASGLAAPNGRFLNPTGQEVLPTSMLPGPPNVWIAKYENLVKQNGAGTYGLTLSISRPGACLFVVQATTTLSVDGGFITDPRDDNVQTQQPVGNNGIERMPIDGIPSYFAFAVHSNNQAQSVSFYNGRILLQISPVNARFGCGAPNFAGTFTCNANNFYHVMIRGVDPYGYVWQRVYYYDCLAASPSKAVGSIGQSANLLPLSQCFNDGVLINAGTADAFCFCKPLFTGKMCQTPFTQ
;
A
#
# COMPACT_ATOMS: atom_id res chain seq x y z
N MET A 1 -15.88 -95.28 -24.38
CA MET A 1 -14.57 -95.71 -23.86
C MET A 1 -13.86 -94.47 -23.34
N PHE A 2 -13.52 -94.49 -22.06
CA PHE A 2 -12.66 -93.58 -21.27
C PHE A 2 -12.99 -92.09 -21.08
N SER A 3 -13.20 -91.81 -19.78
CA SER A 3 -13.11 -90.58 -19.01
C SER A 3 -11.66 -90.06 -18.91
N MET A 4 -11.45 -88.73 -18.80
CA MET A 4 -10.90 -88.04 -17.60
C MET A 4 -10.39 -86.60 -17.86
N ASN A 5 -10.74 -85.72 -16.89
CA ASN A 5 -9.94 -84.67 -16.21
C ASN A 5 -9.58 -83.31 -16.86
N SER A 6 -10.33 -82.27 -16.41
CA SER A 6 -9.91 -81.10 -15.60
C SER A 6 -8.56 -80.40 -15.81
N PHE A 7 -8.55 -79.05 -15.91
CA PHE A 7 -7.81 -78.15 -14.99
C PHE A 7 -8.26 -76.66 -15.10
N PHE A 8 -8.18 -75.96 -13.95
CA PHE A 8 -8.53 -74.56 -13.61
C PHE A 8 -7.72 -73.46 -14.34
N GLN A 9 -8.30 -72.26 -14.57
CA GLN A 9 -7.80 -70.97 -14.01
C GLN A 9 -8.61 -69.70 -14.41
N THR A 10 -9.23 -69.09 -13.40
CA THR A 10 -9.26 -67.65 -13.00
C THR A 10 -9.49 -66.50 -14.00
N THR A 11 -10.68 -65.88 -13.84
CA THR A 11 -11.01 -64.44 -13.70
C THR A 11 -9.91 -63.37 -13.82
N MET A 12 -10.15 -62.37 -14.67
CA MET A 12 -9.93 -60.95 -14.35
C MET A 12 -10.99 -60.07 -15.04
N ALA A 13 -11.90 -59.53 -14.24
CA ALA A 13 -12.82 -58.48 -14.61
C ALA A 13 -12.51 -57.22 -13.78
N SER A 14 -12.69 -56.06 -14.41
CA SER A 14 -13.02 -54.78 -13.76
C SER A 14 -11.97 -54.11 -12.87
N THR A 15 -11.07 -53.32 -13.48
CA THR A 15 -10.32 -52.24 -12.79
C THR A 15 -10.36 -50.88 -13.50
N ARG A 16 -11.15 -50.71 -14.57
CA ARG A 16 -11.19 -49.42 -15.32
C ARG A 16 -12.23 -48.39 -14.84
N THR A 17 -13.07 -48.73 -13.87
CA THR A 17 -14.16 -47.82 -13.43
C THR A 17 -13.80 -46.96 -12.20
N LEU A 18 -12.71 -47.25 -11.49
CA LEU A 18 -12.31 -46.46 -10.31
C LEU A 18 -11.45 -45.22 -10.63
N ALA A 19 -10.78 -45.19 -11.79
CA ALA A 19 -9.90 -44.08 -12.14
C ALA A 19 -10.66 -42.79 -12.56
N CYS A 20 -11.86 -42.91 -13.14
CA CYS A 20 -12.66 -41.73 -13.51
C CYS A 20 -13.34 -41.06 -12.29
N ALA A 21 -13.65 -41.80 -11.24
CA ALA A 21 -14.31 -41.24 -10.05
C ALA A 21 -13.36 -40.37 -9.20
N VAL A 22 -12.07 -40.72 -9.14
CA VAL A 22 -11.07 -39.96 -8.36
C VAL A 22 -10.68 -38.64 -9.05
N VAL A 23 -10.67 -38.60 -10.39
CA VAL A 23 -10.41 -37.36 -11.15
C VAL A 23 -11.59 -36.39 -11.04
N LEU A 24 -12.84 -36.89 -11.03
CA LEU A 24 -14.03 -36.03 -10.88
C LEU A 24 -14.14 -35.42 -9.47
N LEU A 25 -13.69 -36.14 -8.43
CA LEU A 25 -13.65 -35.65 -7.05
C LEU A 25 -12.52 -34.61 -6.79
N CYS A 26 -11.39 -34.68 -7.51
CA CYS A 26 -10.35 -33.66 -7.38
C CYS A 26 -10.75 -32.33 -8.02
N VAL A 27 -11.43 -32.36 -9.18
CA VAL A 27 -11.85 -31.13 -9.87
C VAL A 27 -12.92 -30.37 -9.07
N THR A 28 -13.85 -31.06 -8.42
CA THR A 28 -14.89 -30.40 -7.60
C THR A 28 -14.34 -29.82 -6.29
N CYS A 29 -13.32 -30.42 -5.69
CA CYS A 29 -12.65 -29.86 -4.50
C CYS A 29 -11.85 -28.58 -4.81
N SER A 30 -11.18 -28.49 -5.96
CA SER A 30 -10.44 -27.28 -6.34
C SER A 30 -11.37 -26.09 -6.60
N VAL A 31 -12.54 -26.33 -7.20
CA VAL A 31 -13.53 -25.26 -7.45
C VAL A 31 -14.18 -24.79 -6.14
N ALA A 32 -14.44 -25.70 -5.19
CA ALA A 32 -15.01 -25.35 -3.89
C ALA A 32 -14.04 -24.54 -3.00
N ALA A 33 -12.73 -24.83 -3.07
CA ALA A 33 -11.70 -24.09 -2.34
C ALA A 33 -11.61 -22.62 -2.81
N ASN A 34 -11.66 -22.39 -4.13
CA ASN A 34 -11.62 -21.05 -4.71
C ASN A 34 -12.91 -20.24 -4.43
N ALA A 35 -14.06 -20.92 -4.38
CA ALA A 35 -15.33 -20.27 -4.04
C ALA A 35 -15.42 -19.84 -2.56
N LEU A 36 -14.83 -20.63 -1.65
CA LEU A 36 -14.73 -20.29 -0.22
C LEU A 36 -13.80 -19.09 0.03
N ASP A 37 -12.73 -18.95 -0.76
CA ASP A 37 -11.82 -17.81 -0.64
C ASP A 37 -12.44 -16.52 -1.19
N SER A 38 -13.15 -16.61 -2.32
CA SER A 38 -13.87 -15.48 -2.93
C SER A 38 -14.88 -14.84 -1.97
N ASN A 39 -15.62 -15.66 -1.20
CA ASN A 39 -16.56 -15.17 -0.19
C ASN A 39 -15.87 -14.48 1.00
N LYS A 40 -14.68 -14.94 1.41
CA LYS A 40 -13.90 -14.28 2.48
C LYS A 40 -13.33 -12.95 2.02
N VAL A 41 -12.91 -12.86 0.76
CA VAL A 41 -12.44 -11.60 0.13
C VAL A 41 -13.59 -10.60 0.03
N LEU A 42 -14.76 -11.03 -0.46
CA LEU A 42 -15.98 -10.20 -0.51
C LEU A 42 -16.43 -9.71 0.87
N ASN A 43 -16.39 -10.55 1.90
CA ASN A 43 -16.77 -10.14 3.26
C ASN A 43 -15.79 -9.13 3.87
N ARG A 44 -14.46 -9.36 3.72
CA ARG A 44 -13.45 -8.39 4.18
C ARG A 44 -13.53 -7.05 3.44
N ARG A 45 -13.96 -7.09 2.16
CA ARG A 45 -14.21 -5.91 1.33
C ARG A 45 -15.44 -5.14 1.81
N SER A 46 -16.57 -5.82 2.05
CA SER A 46 -17.76 -5.19 2.63
C SER A 46 -17.41 -4.50 3.95
N ASP A 47 -16.70 -5.19 4.84
CA ASP A 47 -16.26 -4.60 6.11
C ASP A 47 -15.31 -3.42 5.91
N ARG A 48 -14.47 -3.42 4.86
CA ARG A 48 -13.54 -2.31 4.57
C ARG A 48 -14.30 -1.10 4.03
N LEU A 49 -15.14 -1.28 3.01
CA LEU A 49 -15.95 -0.22 2.42
C LEU A 49 -16.97 0.33 3.43
N GLU A 50 -17.54 -0.52 4.27
CA GLU A 50 -18.45 -0.11 5.33
C GLU A 50 -17.70 0.65 6.42
N ARG A 51 -16.51 0.21 6.85
CA ARG A 51 -15.65 1.01 7.75
C ARG A 51 -15.25 2.34 7.13
N LEU A 52 -14.97 2.36 5.83
CA LEU A 52 -14.63 3.55 5.07
C LEU A 52 -15.81 4.53 5.05
N ALA A 53 -17.00 4.06 4.68
CA ALA A 53 -18.24 4.84 4.70
C ALA A 53 -18.61 5.33 6.12
N GLN A 54 -18.48 4.48 7.14
CA GLN A 54 -18.78 4.82 8.53
C GLN A 54 -17.80 5.86 9.10
N ARG A 55 -16.49 5.75 8.79
CA ARG A 55 -15.46 6.64 9.35
C ARG A 55 -15.32 7.96 8.61
N VAL A 56 -15.44 7.95 7.28
CA VAL A 56 -15.39 9.19 6.49
C VAL A 56 -16.63 10.05 6.75
N GLY A 57 -17.74 9.40 7.14
CA GLY A 57 -19.05 10.04 7.21
C GLY A 57 -19.58 10.30 5.80
N TRP A 58 -20.89 10.18 5.61
CA TRP A 58 -21.55 10.47 4.33
C TRP A 58 -21.66 11.97 4.03
N LYS A 59 -20.76 12.80 4.58
CA LYS A 59 -20.78 14.26 4.43
C LYS A 59 -19.53 14.73 3.68
N SER A 60 -19.73 15.65 2.76
CA SER A 60 -18.70 16.19 1.91
C SER A 60 -17.66 16.96 2.69
N ILE A 61 -16.41 16.53 2.53
CA ILE A 61 -15.25 17.41 2.66
C ILE A 61 -14.74 17.59 1.24
N VAL A 62 -14.63 18.83 0.80
CA VAL A 62 -14.18 19.18 -0.55
C VAL A 62 -12.75 18.67 -0.73
N ARG A 63 -12.56 17.69 -1.62
CA ARG A 63 -11.23 17.28 -2.09
C ARG A 63 -10.62 18.42 -2.92
N PRO A 64 -9.32 18.70 -2.83
CA PRO A 64 -8.68 19.63 -3.76
C PRO A 64 -8.98 19.19 -5.20
N SER A 65 -9.31 20.15 -6.05
CA SER A 65 -9.54 19.93 -7.47
C SER A 65 -8.31 19.32 -8.13
N GLU A 66 -8.50 18.63 -9.26
CA GLU A 66 -7.38 18.08 -10.04
C GLU A 66 -6.40 19.18 -10.47
N ALA A 67 -6.86 20.42 -10.66
CA ALA A 67 -6.00 21.56 -10.92
C ALA A 67 -5.13 21.93 -9.70
N GLU A 68 -5.66 21.88 -8.48
CA GLU A 68 -4.92 22.12 -7.24
C GLU A 68 -3.93 20.97 -6.97
N LEU A 69 -4.36 19.72 -7.16
CA LEU A 69 -3.46 18.55 -7.07
C LEU A 69 -2.32 18.67 -8.08
N ASN A 70 -2.63 19.00 -9.34
CA ASN A 70 -1.62 19.23 -10.36
C ASN A 70 -0.74 20.44 -10.06
N ALA A 71 -1.25 21.50 -9.44
CA ALA A 71 -0.43 22.65 -9.07
C ALA A 71 0.59 22.27 -7.99
N VAL A 72 0.15 21.57 -6.93
CA VAL A 72 1.05 21.07 -5.88
C VAL A 72 2.02 20.03 -6.43
N GLU A 73 1.56 19.14 -7.31
CA GLU A 73 2.41 18.16 -7.97
C GLU A 73 3.43 18.82 -8.90
N ASN A 74 3.04 19.85 -9.65
CA ASN A 74 3.94 20.63 -10.49
C ASN A 74 4.99 21.39 -9.66
N GLU A 75 4.60 21.89 -8.48
CA GLU A 75 5.55 22.49 -7.55
C GLU A 75 6.51 21.45 -6.96
N ALA A 76 6.01 20.25 -6.63
CA ALA A 76 6.85 19.12 -6.24
C ALA A 76 7.80 18.69 -7.39
N ARG A 77 7.35 18.70 -8.65
CA ARG A 77 8.15 18.40 -9.85
C ARG A 77 9.20 19.46 -10.18
N ARG A 78 8.97 20.72 -9.80
CA ARG A 78 9.96 21.80 -9.95
C ARG A 78 11.18 21.59 -9.05
N GLN A 79 11.07 20.75 -8.02
CA GLN A 79 12.25 20.27 -7.33
C GLN A 79 13.00 19.33 -8.28
N PRO A 80 14.28 19.61 -8.59
CA PRO A 80 15.03 18.81 -9.54
C PRO A 80 15.05 17.36 -9.05
N GLN A 81 14.35 16.48 -9.76
CA GLN A 81 14.49 15.05 -9.51
C GLN A 81 15.93 14.68 -9.80
N PRO A 82 16.65 14.06 -8.85
CA PRO A 82 18.01 13.65 -9.11
C PRO A 82 17.95 12.62 -10.24
N LYS A 83 18.41 13.01 -11.43
CA LYS A 83 18.84 12.02 -12.41
C LYS A 83 19.83 11.13 -11.69
N ILE A 84 19.66 9.81 -11.81
CA ILE A 84 20.61 8.83 -11.31
C ILE A 84 21.85 8.91 -12.23
N GLU A 85 22.58 10.01 -12.14
CA GLU A 85 23.91 10.15 -12.69
C GLU A 85 24.85 9.87 -11.52
N TYR A 86 25.61 8.78 -11.65
CA TYR A 86 26.71 8.44 -10.74
C TYR A 86 27.86 9.43 -10.91
N ASN A 87 27.62 10.72 -10.67
CA ASN A 87 28.68 11.69 -10.56
C ASN A 87 29.17 11.67 -9.11
N MET A 88 30.14 10.79 -8.85
CA MET A 88 31.01 10.85 -7.67
C MET A 88 31.95 12.07 -7.74
N GLN A 89 31.45 13.25 -8.11
CA GLN A 89 32.22 14.49 -8.01
C GLN A 89 32.07 15.04 -6.59
N SER A 90 32.93 14.51 -5.74
CA SER A 90 33.36 15.08 -4.48
C SER A 90 33.89 16.49 -4.71
N ASP A 91 33.26 17.51 -4.12
CA ASP A 91 33.97 18.72 -3.67
C ASP A 91 33.20 19.47 -2.56
N GLY A 92 32.54 18.70 -1.69
CA GLY A 92 31.86 19.17 -0.49
C GLY A 92 31.23 17.98 0.21
N GLY A 93 32.06 17.21 0.94
CA GLY A 93 31.70 15.88 1.44
C GLY A 93 30.40 15.88 2.26
N CYS A 94 29.44 15.07 1.84
CA CYS A 94 28.22 14.87 2.60
C CYS A 94 28.50 14.24 3.98
N PRO A 95 27.65 14.53 4.99
CA PRO A 95 27.75 13.85 6.26
C PRO A 95 27.66 12.31 6.05
N PRO A 96 28.32 11.51 6.90
CA PRO A 96 28.28 10.05 6.78
C PRO A 96 26.85 9.51 6.68
N GLY A 97 26.60 8.70 5.64
CA GLY A 97 25.28 8.12 5.37
C GLY A 97 24.37 8.95 4.46
N TYR A 98 24.89 10.01 3.83
CA TYR A 98 24.14 10.82 2.86
C TYR A 98 24.95 11.09 1.58
N THR A 99 24.24 11.32 0.49
CA THR A 99 24.77 11.64 -0.85
C THR A 99 23.78 12.54 -1.60
N GLY A 100 24.07 12.82 -2.88
CA GLY A 100 23.23 13.62 -3.75
C GLY A 100 23.40 15.12 -3.57
N ILE A 101 22.62 15.89 -4.34
CA ILE A 101 22.64 17.36 -4.29
C ILE A 101 22.20 17.81 -2.89
N ASN A 102 23.02 18.62 -2.23
CA ASN A 102 22.79 19.10 -0.85
C ASN A 102 22.67 17.98 0.20
N CYS A 103 23.19 16.78 -0.07
CA CYS A 103 23.23 15.66 0.88
C CYS A 103 21.84 15.24 1.39
N THR A 104 20.84 15.33 0.52
CA THR A 104 19.45 14.99 0.85
C THR A 104 19.11 13.52 0.63
N SER A 105 19.96 12.78 -0.10
CA SER A 105 19.71 11.37 -0.40
C SER A 105 20.37 10.46 0.63
N PRO A 106 19.60 9.75 1.47
CA PRO A 106 20.15 8.84 2.47
C PRO A 106 20.79 7.61 1.81
N ILE A 107 21.84 7.09 2.44
CA ILE A 107 22.44 5.79 2.14
C ILE A 107 21.99 4.82 3.23
N CYS A 108 21.31 3.74 2.85
CA CYS A 108 20.83 2.76 3.82
C CYS A 108 21.97 2.05 4.54
N TYR A 109 21.74 1.69 5.80
CA TYR A 109 22.69 0.86 6.55
C TYR A 109 22.82 -0.53 5.94
N ASN A 110 21.68 -1.09 5.53
CA ASN A 110 21.54 -2.41 4.93
C ASN A 110 20.46 -2.32 3.83
N SER A 111 20.53 -3.20 2.85
CA SER A 111 19.46 -3.41 1.88
C SER A 111 18.61 -4.60 2.33
N SER A 112 17.30 -4.39 2.51
CA SER A 112 16.34 -5.49 2.65
C SER A 112 15.88 -5.98 1.27
N THR A 113 15.29 -7.16 1.21
CA THR A 113 14.59 -7.62 0.01
C THR A 113 13.13 -7.23 0.13
N ILE A 114 12.61 -6.52 -0.86
CA ILE A 114 11.17 -6.21 -0.93
C ILE A 114 10.44 -7.38 -1.57
N VAL A 115 9.46 -7.90 -0.85
CA VAL A 115 8.52 -8.88 -1.38
C VAL A 115 7.34 -8.09 -1.94
N TYR A 116 7.12 -8.17 -3.25
CA TYR A 116 6.02 -7.49 -3.92
C TYR A 116 4.72 -8.28 -3.76
N HIS A 117 3.60 -7.58 -3.54
CA HIS A 117 2.29 -8.20 -3.68
C HIS A 117 1.94 -8.44 -5.15
N ASP A 118 1.01 -9.37 -5.37
CA ASP A 118 0.47 -9.66 -6.69
C ASP A 118 -0.68 -8.69 -7.02
N GLY A 119 -0.35 -7.58 -7.68
CA GLY A 119 -1.34 -6.60 -8.16
C GLY A 119 -2.29 -7.14 -9.24
N THR A 120 -2.13 -8.39 -9.69
CA THR A 120 -3.06 -9.08 -10.60
C THR A 120 -4.03 -10.00 -9.88
N ALA A 121 -3.84 -10.25 -8.58
CA ALA A 121 -4.72 -11.09 -7.80
C ALA A 121 -6.09 -10.42 -7.59
N ASN A 122 -7.16 -11.22 -7.58
CA ASN A 122 -8.52 -10.76 -7.35
C ASN A 122 -8.95 -9.62 -8.31
N MET A 123 -9.24 -8.43 -7.77
CA MET A 123 -9.61 -7.22 -8.53
C MET A 123 -8.43 -6.26 -8.77
N GLY A 124 -7.22 -6.66 -8.33
CA GLY A 124 -6.02 -5.86 -8.38
C GLY A 124 -5.97 -4.69 -7.40
N ASP A 125 -5.10 -3.74 -7.67
CA ASP A 125 -4.81 -2.62 -6.77
C ASP A 125 -5.88 -1.53 -6.85
N ASP A 126 -6.09 -0.82 -5.75
CA ASP A 126 -6.93 0.36 -5.74
C ASP A 126 -6.20 1.49 -6.50
N VAL A 127 -6.89 2.07 -7.49
CA VAL A 127 -6.39 3.17 -8.31
C VAL A 127 -6.89 4.50 -7.78
N ASP A 128 -8.18 4.59 -7.46
CA ASP A 128 -8.81 5.79 -6.92
C ASP A 128 -10.09 5.44 -6.16
N TRP A 129 -10.53 6.34 -5.30
CA TRP A 129 -11.81 6.26 -4.62
C TRP A 129 -12.25 7.64 -4.14
N ASP A 130 -13.56 7.86 -4.03
CA ASP A 130 -14.10 9.07 -3.39
C ASP A 130 -15.57 8.86 -2.98
N VAL A 131 -16.10 9.81 -2.21
CA VAL A 131 -17.50 9.86 -1.78
C VAL A 131 -18.19 11.04 -2.48
N SER A 132 -19.37 10.76 -3.05
CA SER A 132 -20.30 11.74 -3.58
C SER A 132 -21.49 11.86 -2.64
N ASP A 133 -21.80 13.08 -2.18
CA ASP A 133 -22.93 13.32 -1.28
C ASP A 133 -24.29 13.17 -1.97
N THR A 134 -24.32 13.38 -3.29
CA THR A 134 -25.54 13.33 -4.11
C THR A 134 -25.56 12.12 -5.05
N CYS A 135 -24.44 11.42 -5.17
CA CYS A 135 -24.22 10.36 -6.15
C CYS A 135 -24.51 10.80 -7.60
N THR A 136 -24.12 12.03 -7.93
CA THR A 136 -24.26 12.62 -9.28
C THR A 136 -22.97 13.25 -9.79
N ASP A 137 -21.91 13.19 -9.00
CA ASP A 137 -20.63 13.82 -9.31
C ASP A 137 -19.90 13.08 -10.43
N THR A 138 -18.98 13.79 -11.10
CA THR A 138 -18.06 13.20 -12.09
C THR A 138 -16.63 13.26 -11.56
N TYR A 139 -15.95 12.13 -11.63
CA TYR A 139 -14.58 11.95 -11.16
C TYR A 139 -13.66 11.61 -12.33
N TYR A 140 -12.39 11.98 -12.20
CA TYR A 140 -11.37 11.72 -13.20
C TYR A 140 -10.16 11.08 -12.54
N PHE A 141 -9.67 9.98 -13.12
CA PHE A 141 -8.53 9.24 -12.59
C PHE A 141 -7.66 8.68 -13.72
N PRO A 142 -6.34 8.54 -13.51
CA PRO A 142 -5.45 8.00 -14.52
C PRO A 142 -5.45 6.47 -14.52
N LEU A 143 -5.43 5.87 -15.70
CA LEU A 143 -5.10 4.46 -15.93
C LEU A 143 -3.87 4.37 -16.81
N ASP A 144 -2.85 3.66 -16.32
CA ASP A 144 -1.55 3.52 -16.97
C ASP A 144 -1.44 2.30 -17.89
N SER A 145 -0.32 2.20 -18.61
CA SER A 145 -0.09 1.14 -19.59
C SER A 145 -0.01 -0.28 -19.01
N PHE A 146 0.16 -0.43 -17.69
CA PHE A 146 0.25 -1.74 -17.02
C PHE A 146 -1.08 -2.23 -16.46
N VAL A 147 -2.16 -1.46 -16.62
CA VAL A 147 -3.52 -1.88 -16.24
C VAL A 147 -4.10 -2.81 -17.30
N ASN A 148 -4.69 -3.92 -16.86
CA ASN A 148 -5.39 -4.87 -17.74
C ASN A 148 -6.90 -4.80 -17.58
N ASP A 149 -7.43 -5.35 -16.48
CA ASP A 149 -8.86 -5.32 -16.16
C ASP A 149 -9.13 -4.22 -15.13
N VAL A 150 -10.27 -3.55 -15.26
CA VAL A 150 -10.74 -2.55 -14.30
C VAL A 150 -12.08 -2.96 -13.71
N TYR A 151 -12.21 -2.74 -12.41
CA TYR A 151 -13.42 -2.95 -11.63
C TYR A 151 -13.84 -1.62 -11.03
N ILE A 152 -15.09 -1.24 -11.27
CA ILE A 152 -15.70 -0.06 -10.64
C ILE A 152 -16.78 -0.55 -9.70
N ASP A 153 -16.60 -0.26 -8.42
CA ASP A 153 -17.56 -0.53 -7.35
C ASP A 153 -18.20 0.79 -6.94
N ILE A 154 -19.52 0.90 -7.03
CA ILE A 154 -20.28 2.03 -6.50
C ILE A 154 -21.24 1.50 -5.44
N SER A 155 -21.08 2.00 -4.22
CA SER A 155 -21.86 1.60 -3.06
C SER A 155 -22.68 2.79 -2.56
N ALA A 156 -24.01 2.67 -2.62
CA ALA A 156 -24.95 3.72 -2.21
C ALA A 156 -25.34 3.62 -0.72
N SER A 157 -25.61 4.78 -0.12
CA SER A 157 -26.28 4.87 1.18
C SER A 157 -27.75 4.45 1.05
N GLY A 158 -28.18 3.49 1.88
CA GLY A 158 -29.55 2.98 1.87
C GLY A 158 -29.82 1.93 0.79
N LEU A 159 -31.08 1.80 0.35
CA LEU A 159 -31.54 0.78 -0.61
C LEU A 159 -31.70 1.33 -2.04
N ALA A 160 -31.00 2.42 -2.38
CA ALA A 160 -31.05 2.99 -3.71
C ALA A 160 -30.03 2.30 -4.62
N ALA A 161 -30.40 2.06 -5.88
CA ALA A 161 -29.55 1.38 -6.86
C ALA A 161 -28.62 2.41 -7.51
N PRO A 162 -27.30 2.36 -7.26
CA PRO A 162 -26.34 3.20 -7.96
C PRO A 162 -26.04 2.68 -9.36
N ASN A 163 -25.48 3.54 -10.21
CA ASN A 163 -24.94 3.19 -11.52
C ASN A 163 -23.85 4.21 -11.91
N GLY A 164 -22.96 3.85 -12.83
CA GLY A 164 -21.88 4.70 -13.31
C GLY A 164 -21.85 4.76 -14.84
N ARG A 165 -21.64 5.96 -15.39
CA ARG A 165 -21.29 6.18 -16.79
C ARG A 165 -19.79 6.39 -16.89
N PHE A 166 -19.12 5.47 -17.57
CA PHE A 166 -17.66 5.43 -17.64
C PHE A 166 -17.17 5.90 -19.02
N LEU A 167 -16.23 6.85 -19.04
CA LEU A 167 -15.71 7.51 -20.24
C LEU A 167 -14.22 7.22 -20.40
N ASN A 168 -13.81 6.89 -21.62
CA ASN A 168 -12.39 6.73 -21.97
C ASN A 168 -11.69 8.09 -22.15
N PRO A 169 -10.35 8.10 -22.38
CA PRO A 169 -9.60 9.35 -22.54
C PRO A 169 -10.01 10.23 -23.72
N THR A 170 -10.77 9.70 -24.69
CA THR A 170 -11.32 10.46 -25.82
C THR A 170 -12.73 11.00 -25.54
N GLY A 171 -13.27 10.76 -24.34
CA GLY A 171 -14.61 11.17 -23.92
C GLY A 171 -15.74 10.25 -24.40
N GLN A 172 -15.41 9.09 -24.98
CA GLN A 172 -16.39 8.12 -25.43
C GLN A 172 -16.79 7.19 -24.29
N GLU A 173 -18.07 6.83 -24.23
CA GLU A 173 -18.58 5.92 -23.22
C GLU A 173 -18.10 4.48 -23.45
N VAL A 174 -17.62 3.86 -22.38
CA VAL A 174 -17.19 2.47 -22.36
C VAL A 174 -18.22 1.66 -21.59
N LEU A 175 -18.79 0.66 -22.24
CA LEU A 175 -19.73 -0.26 -21.61
C LEU A 175 -18.97 -1.36 -20.86
N PRO A 176 -19.49 -1.82 -19.71
CA PRO A 176 -18.88 -2.92 -18.97
C PRO A 176 -18.95 -4.22 -19.77
N THR A 177 -17.90 -5.03 -19.68
CA THR A 177 -17.87 -6.39 -20.24
C THR A 177 -18.83 -7.30 -19.49
N SER A 178 -18.91 -7.14 -18.17
CA SER A 178 -19.87 -7.86 -17.32
C SER A 178 -20.19 -7.09 -16.05
N MET A 179 -21.34 -7.41 -15.47
CA MET A 179 -21.76 -6.94 -14.15
C MET A 179 -21.53 -8.05 -13.14
N LEU A 180 -20.86 -7.75 -12.04
CA LEU A 180 -20.63 -8.70 -10.96
C LEU A 180 -21.80 -8.66 -9.96
N PRO A 181 -22.14 -9.79 -9.32
CA PRO A 181 -23.24 -9.84 -8.36
C PRO A 181 -22.93 -8.98 -7.13
N GLY A 182 -23.94 -8.27 -6.65
CA GLY A 182 -23.89 -7.44 -5.45
C GLY A 182 -25.29 -7.23 -4.85
N PRO A 183 -25.38 -6.70 -3.61
CA PRO A 183 -26.66 -6.30 -3.04
C PRO A 183 -27.31 -5.16 -3.84
N PRO A 184 -28.62 -4.88 -3.67
CA PRO A 184 -29.34 -3.90 -4.48
C PRO A 184 -28.80 -2.47 -4.44
N ASN A 185 -28.00 -2.13 -3.42
CA ASN A 185 -27.39 -0.83 -3.23
C ASN A 185 -25.92 -0.75 -3.69
N VAL A 186 -25.45 -1.77 -4.43
CA VAL A 186 -24.08 -1.87 -4.91
C VAL A 186 -24.09 -2.19 -6.40
N TRP A 187 -23.27 -1.46 -7.16
CA TRP A 187 -23.07 -1.66 -8.59
C TRP A 187 -21.60 -1.99 -8.82
N ILE A 188 -21.32 -3.17 -9.38
CA ILE A 188 -19.95 -3.62 -9.65
C ILE A 188 -19.82 -3.95 -11.14
N ALA A 189 -19.08 -3.12 -11.85
CA ALA A 189 -18.82 -3.27 -13.28
C ALA A 189 -17.39 -3.76 -13.53
N LYS A 190 -17.25 -4.76 -14.40
CA LYS A 190 -15.95 -5.26 -14.88
C LYS A 190 -15.72 -4.81 -16.32
N TYR A 191 -14.52 -4.30 -16.60
CA TYR A 191 -14.03 -3.92 -17.91
C TYR A 191 -12.76 -4.72 -18.24
N GLU A 192 -12.85 -5.66 -19.19
CA GLU A 192 -11.72 -6.52 -19.55
C GLU A 192 -10.82 -5.90 -20.60
N ASN A 193 -9.49 -6.04 -20.42
CA ASN A 193 -8.48 -5.52 -21.34
C ASN A 193 -8.69 -4.03 -21.69
N LEU A 194 -9.11 -3.23 -20.70
CA LEU A 194 -9.65 -1.89 -20.92
C LEU A 194 -8.64 -0.97 -21.62
N VAL A 195 -7.43 -0.88 -21.07
CA VAL A 195 -6.36 0.00 -21.60
C VAL A 195 -5.88 -0.48 -22.96
N LYS A 196 -5.83 -1.78 -23.20
CA LYS A 196 -5.49 -2.34 -24.53
C LYS A 196 -6.49 -1.93 -25.61
N GLN A 197 -7.77 -1.79 -25.26
CA GLN A 197 -8.84 -1.44 -26.21
C GLN A 197 -9.05 0.07 -26.36
N ASN A 198 -8.83 0.84 -25.29
CA ASN A 198 -9.23 2.25 -25.22
C ASN A 198 -8.05 3.23 -25.03
N GLY A 199 -6.83 2.72 -24.85
CA GLY A 199 -5.63 3.51 -24.58
C GLY A 199 -5.48 3.88 -23.10
N ALA A 200 -4.24 4.11 -22.67
CA ALA A 200 -3.96 4.66 -21.34
C ALA A 200 -4.26 6.17 -21.30
N GLY A 201 -4.52 6.72 -20.11
CA GLY A 201 -4.82 8.13 -19.93
C GLY A 201 -5.81 8.41 -18.80
N THR A 202 -6.42 9.60 -18.83
CA THR A 202 -7.42 10.01 -17.84
C THR A 202 -8.79 9.52 -18.24
N TYR A 203 -9.41 8.72 -17.40
CA TYR A 203 -10.78 8.23 -17.56
C TYR A 203 -11.75 9.06 -16.72
N GLY A 204 -13.00 9.13 -17.14
CA GLY A 204 -14.07 9.84 -16.43
C GLY A 204 -15.14 8.88 -15.91
N LEU A 205 -15.62 9.08 -14.68
CA LEU A 205 -16.72 8.32 -14.09
C LEU A 205 -17.79 9.28 -13.59
N THR A 206 -18.95 9.28 -14.24
CA THR A 206 -20.14 10.02 -13.76
C THR A 206 -21.03 9.09 -12.97
N LEU A 207 -21.28 9.42 -11.71
CA LEU A 207 -22.14 8.64 -10.83
C LEU A 207 -23.62 8.97 -11.07
N SER A 208 -24.49 8.02 -10.78
CA SER A 208 -25.93 8.19 -10.80
C SER A 208 -26.59 7.25 -9.81
N ILE A 209 -27.77 7.63 -9.31
CA ILE A 209 -28.51 6.85 -8.32
C ILE A 209 -30.01 6.98 -8.54
N SER A 210 -30.76 5.90 -8.30
CA SER A 210 -32.22 5.89 -8.52
C SER A 210 -33.03 6.74 -7.54
N ARG A 211 -32.43 7.13 -6.41
CA ARG A 211 -33.01 8.02 -5.40
C ARG A 211 -31.92 8.90 -4.80
N PRO A 212 -32.21 10.17 -4.45
CA PRO A 212 -31.22 11.05 -3.84
C PRO A 212 -30.57 10.41 -2.61
N GLY A 213 -29.24 10.42 -2.58
CA GLY A 213 -28.44 9.85 -1.50
C GLY A 213 -26.96 9.90 -1.84
N ALA A 214 -26.14 9.73 -0.83
CA ALA A 214 -24.69 9.68 -1.00
C ALA A 214 -24.25 8.30 -1.50
N CYS A 215 -23.12 8.23 -2.21
CA CYS A 215 -22.47 6.99 -2.59
C CYS A 215 -20.94 7.11 -2.52
N LEU A 216 -20.29 5.97 -2.34
CA LEU A 216 -18.84 5.79 -2.43
C LEU A 216 -18.54 5.06 -3.73
N PHE A 217 -17.48 5.43 -4.43
CA PHE A 217 -16.93 4.59 -5.48
C PHE A 217 -15.49 4.19 -5.19
N VAL A 218 -15.10 3.01 -5.68
CA VAL A 218 -13.72 2.54 -5.69
C VAL A 218 -13.40 2.00 -7.09
N VAL A 219 -12.26 2.42 -7.61
CA VAL A 219 -11.69 1.94 -8.87
C VAL A 219 -10.55 1.00 -8.52
N GLN A 220 -10.64 -0.23 -8.98
CA GLN A 220 -9.62 -1.26 -8.78
C GLN A 220 -9.14 -1.74 -10.15
N ALA A 221 -7.86 -2.09 -10.26
CA ALA A 221 -7.28 -2.50 -11.52
C ALA A 221 -6.29 -3.65 -11.35
N THR A 222 -6.45 -4.71 -12.14
CA THR A 222 -5.40 -5.73 -12.24
C THR A 222 -4.22 -5.13 -12.98
N THR A 223 -3.05 -5.19 -12.35
CA THR A 223 -1.87 -4.49 -12.83
C THR A 223 -0.60 -5.22 -12.45
N THR A 224 0.41 -5.13 -13.32
CA THR A 224 1.77 -5.58 -13.01
C THR A 224 2.61 -4.50 -12.35
N LEU A 225 2.09 -3.26 -12.24
CA LEU A 225 2.72 -2.16 -11.52
C LEU A 225 2.10 -2.09 -10.12
N SER A 226 2.82 -2.63 -9.14
CA SER A 226 2.51 -2.56 -7.72
C SER A 226 3.55 -1.73 -6.97
N VAL A 227 3.19 -1.22 -5.79
CA VAL A 227 4.10 -0.49 -4.91
C VAL A 227 4.07 -1.11 -3.53
N ASP A 228 5.24 -1.41 -3.00
CA ASP A 228 5.39 -2.11 -1.72
C ASP A 228 6.38 -1.39 -0.80
N GLY A 229 6.05 -1.28 0.48
CA GLY A 229 6.84 -0.53 1.43
C GLY A 229 6.22 -0.40 2.82
N GLY A 230 6.63 0.65 3.52
CA GLY A 230 6.21 0.89 4.90
C GLY A 230 6.86 2.12 5.52
N PHE A 231 6.44 2.42 6.74
CA PHE A 231 6.84 3.61 7.47
C PHE A 231 8.08 3.36 8.34
N ILE A 232 9.09 4.22 8.19
CA ILE A 232 10.38 4.19 8.90
C ILE A 232 10.62 5.53 9.62
N THR A 233 11.38 5.53 10.71
CA THR A 233 11.68 6.77 11.47
C THR A 233 13.07 7.34 11.18
N ASP A 234 14.03 6.50 10.76
CA ASP A 234 15.31 6.92 10.20
C ASP A 234 15.27 6.69 8.67
N PRO A 235 15.51 7.71 7.83
CA PRO A 235 15.49 7.56 6.36
C PRO A 235 16.55 6.58 5.82
N ARG A 236 17.52 6.14 6.65
CA ARG A 236 18.52 5.12 6.32
C ARG A 236 18.13 3.70 6.77
N ASP A 237 17.01 3.53 7.49
CA ASP A 237 16.47 2.22 7.86
C ASP A 237 15.68 1.62 6.69
N ASP A 238 16.01 0.42 6.28
CA ASP A 238 15.37 -0.25 5.14
C ASP A 238 14.42 -1.37 5.54
N ASN A 239 14.11 -1.50 6.83
CA ASN A 239 13.15 -2.46 7.34
C ASN A 239 11.71 -1.97 7.12
N VAL A 240 11.25 -1.96 5.88
CA VAL A 240 9.93 -1.46 5.49
C VAL A 240 8.83 -2.53 5.53
N GLN A 241 9.20 -3.81 5.64
CA GLN A 241 8.30 -4.96 5.67
C GLN A 241 8.68 -5.89 6.83
N THR A 242 7.70 -6.26 7.65
CA THR A 242 7.88 -7.24 8.73
C THR A 242 7.34 -8.62 8.39
N GLN A 243 6.54 -8.70 7.33
CA GLN A 243 5.87 -9.92 6.86
C GLN A 243 5.62 -9.80 5.35
N GLN A 244 5.24 -10.92 4.73
CA GLN A 244 4.84 -10.92 3.32
C GLN A 244 3.53 -10.16 3.15
N PRO A 245 3.42 -9.26 2.16
CA PRO A 245 2.18 -8.57 1.86
C PRO A 245 1.00 -9.53 1.64
N VAL A 246 -0.15 -9.19 2.21
CA VAL A 246 -1.37 -10.00 2.10
C VAL A 246 -2.42 -9.25 1.30
N GLY A 247 -2.82 -9.83 0.17
CA GLY A 247 -3.77 -9.21 -0.75
C GLY A 247 -3.16 -8.03 -1.51
N ASN A 248 -4.00 -7.09 -1.94
CA ASN A 248 -3.61 -5.99 -2.82
C ASN A 248 -3.33 -4.71 -2.02
N ASN A 249 -2.55 -4.85 -0.94
CA ASN A 249 -2.10 -3.74 -0.11
C ASN A 249 -0.60 -3.85 0.12
N GLY A 250 0.17 -2.92 -0.42
CA GLY A 250 1.63 -2.97 -0.34
C GLY A 250 2.24 -2.32 0.91
N ILE A 251 1.42 -1.78 1.83
CA ILE A 251 1.93 -1.18 3.08
C ILE A 251 1.92 -2.23 4.19
N GLU A 252 3.10 -2.59 4.67
CA GLU A 252 3.26 -3.60 5.72
C GLU A 252 3.72 -3.03 7.06
N ARG A 253 4.68 -2.11 7.07
CA ARG A 253 5.09 -1.44 8.32
C ARG A 253 4.27 -0.18 8.54
N MET A 254 3.43 -0.19 9.57
CA MET A 254 2.53 0.91 9.91
C MET A 254 3.26 2.02 10.72
N PRO A 255 2.88 3.30 10.58
CA PRO A 255 3.42 4.38 11.38
C PRO A 255 2.85 4.35 12.81
N ILE A 256 3.52 5.04 13.73
CA ILE A 256 3.14 5.11 15.15
C ILE A 256 2.60 6.49 15.47
N ASP A 257 1.53 6.54 16.26
CA ASP A 257 0.85 7.74 16.74
C ASP A 257 1.82 8.76 17.34
N GLY A 258 1.79 9.99 16.80
CA GLY A 258 2.63 11.10 17.25
C GLY A 258 4.11 11.00 16.89
N ILE A 259 4.57 9.93 16.21
CA ILE A 259 5.97 9.75 15.81
C ILE A 259 6.14 10.14 14.33
N PRO A 260 6.97 11.15 14.01
CA PRO A 260 7.31 11.48 12.63
C PRO A 260 7.97 10.28 11.92
N SER A 261 7.50 9.99 10.71
CA SER A 261 7.94 8.86 9.91
C SER A 261 8.06 9.22 8.44
N TYR A 262 8.84 8.45 7.69
CA TYR A 262 8.95 8.51 6.24
C TYR A 262 8.28 7.28 5.67
N PHE A 263 7.53 7.43 4.58
CA PHE A 263 7.06 6.30 3.82
C PHE A 263 8.14 5.91 2.81
N ALA A 264 8.77 4.75 3.01
CA ALA A 264 9.80 4.21 2.13
C ALA A 264 9.26 3.00 1.37
N PHE A 265 9.52 2.92 0.07
CA PHE A 265 8.89 1.95 -0.81
C PHE A 265 9.73 1.62 -2.06
N ALA A 266 9.35 0.53 -2.71
CA ALA A 266 9.80 0.14 -4.04
C ALA A 266 8.61 0.03 -5.00
N VAL A 267 8.83 0.41 -6.25
CA VAL A 267 7.85 0.22 -7.33
C VAL A 267 8.24 -1.06 -8.07
N HIS A 268 7.30 -2.00 -8.18
CA HIS A 268 7.45 -3.18 -9.00
C HIS A 268 7.39 -2.74 -10.46
N SER A 269 8.46 -3.02 -11.23
CA SER A 269 8.84 -2.40 -12.51
C SER A 269 9.59 -1.06 -12.34
N ASN A 270 10.56 -0.79 -13.22
CA ASN A 270 11.49 0.36 -13.16
C ASN A 270 10.82 1.73 -13.41
N ASN A 271 9.60 1.92 -12.92
CA ASN A 271 8.81 3.12 -13.06
C ASN A 271 9.17 4.14 -11.99
N GLN A 272 8.94 5.42 -12.33
CA GLN A 272 9.31 6.53 -11.46
C GLN A 272 8.08 7.04 -10.73
N ALA A 273 8.08 6.85 -9.40
CA ALA A 273 7.17 7.55 -8.52
C ALA A 273 7.62 9.01 -8.37
N GLN A 274 6.67 9.93 -8.31
CA GLN A 274 6.94 11.37 -8.29
C GLN A 274 6.44 12.03 -7.02
N SER A 275 5.26 11.63 -6.54
CA SER A 275 4.68 12.19 -5.32
C SER A 275 3.94 11.13 -4.52
N VAL A 276 3.87 11.39 -3.20
CA VAL A 276 3.04 10.64 -2.26
C VAL A 276 2.17 11.64 -1.54
N SER A 277 0.85 11.44 -1.63
CA SER A 277 -0.15 12.22 -0.92
C SER A 277 -0.69 11.41 0.25
N PHE A 278 -0.70 12.00 1.45
CA PHE A 278 -1.19 11.40 2.68
C PHE A 278 -2.56 11.96 3.02
N TYR A 279 -3.51 11.07 3.33
CA TYR A 279 -4.89 11.44 3.60
C TYR A 279 -5.40 10.85 4.92
N ASN A 280 -6.27 11.58 5.62
CA ASN A 280 -7.15 11.04 6.66
C ASN A 280 -8.60 11.11 6.15
N GLY A 281 -9.18 9.97 5.80
CA GLY A 281 -10.42 9.93 5.03
C GLY A 281 -10.25 10.69 3.71
N ARG A 282 -11.01 11.78 3.54
CA ARG A 282 -10.94 12.67 2.36
C ARG A 282 -10.02 13.88 2.54
N ILE A 283 -9.54 14.10 3.76
CA ILE A 283 -8.73 15.27 4.10
C ILE A 283 -7.32 15.00 3.62
N LEU A 284 -6.88 15.75 2.61
CA LEU A 284 -5.46 15.80 2.22
C LEU A 284 -4.66 16.43 3.37
N LEU A 285 -3.75 15.66 3.94
CA LEU A 285 -2.89 16.12 5.04
C LEU A 285 -1.58 16.70 4.51
N GLN A 286 -0.99 16.03 3.51
CA GLN A 286 0.33 16.37 3.01
C GLN A 286 0.55 15.79 1.62
N ILE A 287 1.26 16.54 0.76
CA ILE A 287 1.85 16.02 -0.48
C ILE A 287 3.36 16.13 -0.32
N SER A 288 4.06 15.03 -0.56
CA SER A 288 5.51 14.95 -0.44
C SER A 288 6.12 14.51 -1.78
N PRO A 289 7.18 15.19 -2.27
CA PRO A 289 7.93 14.69 -3.41
C PRO A 289 8.61 13.37 -3.05
N VAL A 290 8.73 12.49 -4.04
CA VAL A 290 9.49 11.25 -3.91
C VAL A 290 10.97 11.55 -4.10
N ASN A 291 11.77 11.11 -3.12
CA ASN A 291 13.22 11.21 -3.15
C ASN A 291 13.85 9.82 -3.25
N ALA A 292 15.07 9.78 -3.79
CA ALA A 292 15.84 8.56 -3.93
C ALA A 292 16.62 8.23 -2.64
N ARG A 293 16.76 6.93 -2.37
CA ARG A 293 17.61 6.34 -1.34
C ARG A 293 18.61 5.41 -2.00
N PHE A 294 19.84 5.40 -1.50
CA PHE A 294 20.93 4.65 -2.10
C PHE A 294 21.30 3.42 -1.27
N GLY A 295 21.55 2.29 -1.94
CA GLY A 295 21.90 1.02 -1.27
C GLY A 295 20.75 0.39 -0.48
N CYS A 296 19.51 0.68 -0.88
CA CYS A 296 18.27 0.27 -0.22
C CYS A 296 17.46 -0.67 -1.11
N GLY A 297 16.75 -1.63 -0.52
CA GLY A 297 15.71 -2.42 -1.13
C GLY A 297 14.45 -1.62 -1.42
N ALA A 298 14.12 -0.65 -0.57
CA ALA A 298 13.13 0.39 -0.84
C ALA A 298 13.84 1.68 -1.31
N PRO A 299 14.08 1.85 -2.63
CA PRO A 299 14.90 2.94 -3.15
C PRO A 299 14.19 4.30 -3.15
N ASN A 300 12.89 4.35 -2.83
CA ASN A 300 12.12 5.59 -2.81
C ASN A 300 11.66 5.91 -1.39
N PHE A 301 11.50 7.20 -1.09
CA PHE A 301 10.78 7.64 0.10
C PHE A 301 10.14 9.02 -0.05
N ALA A 302 9.14 9.26 0.80
CA ALA A 302 8.44 10.53 0.92
C ALA A 302 8.08 10.82 2.39
N GLY A 303 8.06 12.11 2.77
CA GLY A 303 7.79 12.54 4.16
C GLY A 303 8.66 13.73 4.58
N THR A 304 8.74 14.05 5.88
CA THR A 304 8.15 13.35 7.05
C THR A 304 6.63 13.49 7.15
N PHE A 305 5.96 12.48 7.70
CA PHE A 305 4.53 12.45 8.00
C PHE A 305 4.30 11.94 9.43
N THR A 306 3.34 12.53 10.14
CA THR A 306 2.92 12.11 11.49
C THR A 306 1.44 11.77 11.47
N CYS A 307 1.09 10.57 11.95
CA CYS A 307 -0.30 10.15 12.08
C CYS A 307 -0.81 10.29 13.51
N ASN A 308 -2.13 10.37 13.64
CA ASN A 308 -2.86 10.26 14.88
C ASN A 308 -3.63 8.93 14.94
N ALA A 309 -3.63 8.24 16.09
CA ALA A 309 -4.36 6.98 16.27
C ALA A 309 -5.88 7.10 15.97
N ASN A 310 -6.53 5.95 15.75
CA ASN A 310 -7.97 5.80 15.51
C ASN A 310 -8.55 6.42 14.23
N ASN A 311 -7.70 6.97 13.37
CA ASN A 311 -8.10 7.53 12.08
C ASN A 311 -7.94 6.49 10.96
N PHE A 312 -8.54 6.79 9.80
CA PHE A 312 -8.43 5.96 8.61
C PHE A 312 -7.54 6.67 7.61
N TYR A 313 -6.37 6.10 7.33
CA TYR A 313 -5.42 6.72 6.44
C TYR A 313 -5.27 5.94 5.14
N HIS A 314 -4.93 6.69 4.10
CA HIS A 314 -4.41 6.11 2.88
C HIS A 314 -3.32 7.01 2.31
N VAL A 315 -2.40 6.37 1.58
CA VAL A 315 -1.47 7.07 0.70
C VAL A 315 -1.98 6.94 -0.73
N MET A 316 -1.77 7.99 -1.50
CA MET A 316 -1.93 7.98 -2.95
C MET A 316 -0.58 8.27 -3.57
N ILE A 317 -0.07 7.31 -4.31
CA ILE A 317 1.25 7.37 -4.94
C ILE A 317 1.02 7.63 -6.42
N ARG A 318 1.61 8.71 -6.93
CA ARG A 318 1.54 9.07 -8.35
C ARG A 318 2.92 9.01 -8.97
N GLY A 319 2.97 8.63 -10.24
CA GLY A 319 4.19 8.63 -11.02
C GLY A 319 3.92 8.64 -12.51
N VAL A 320 4.97 8.43 -13.29
CA VAL A 320 4.88 8.34 -14.76
C VAL A 320 5.49 7.03 -15.23
N ASP A 321 4.80 6.37 -16.14
CA ASP A 321 5.23 5.12 -16.75
C ASP A 321 6.23 5.36 -17.90
N PRO A 322 6.86 4.34 -18.49
CA PRO A 322 7.89 4.52 -19.52
C PRO A 322 7.34 5.10 -20.83
N TYR A 323 6.02 5.13 -20.99
CA TYR A 323 5.32 5.67 -22.16
C TYR A 323 4.80 7.10 -21.91
N GLY A 324 5.03 7.66 -20.72
CA GLY A 324 4.62 9.02 -20.38
C GLY A 324 3.21 9.13 -19.79
N TYR A 325 2.52 8.02 -19.52
CA TYR A 325 1.22 8.06 -18.86
C TYR A 325 1.38 8.16 -17.34
N VAL A 326 0.50 8.96 -16.72
CA VAL A 326 0.42 9.02 -15.26
C VAL A 326 -0.14 7.71 -14.74
N TRP A 327 0.46 7.17 -13.68
CA TRP A 327 -0.08 6.06 -12.92
C TRP A 327 -0.40 6.51 -11.50
N GLN A 328 -1.40 5.88 -10.89
CA GLN A 328 -1.83 6.15 -9.51
C GLN A 328 -2.15 4.83 -8.80
N ARG A 329 -1.69 4.70 -7.55
CA ARG A 329 -2.05 3.59 -6.67
C ARG A 329 -2.43 4.12 -5.29
N VAL A 330 -3.43 3.50 -4.68
CA VAL A 330 -3.93 3.83 -3.35
C VAL A 330 -3.72 2.65 -2.41
N TYR A 331 -3.08 2.92 -1.27
CA TYR A 331 -2.85 1.91 -0.24
C TYR A 331 -3.29 2.44 1.12
N TYR A 332 -3.86 1.56 1.93
CA TYR A 332 -4.42 1.91 3.23
C TYR A 332 -3.50 1.48 4.35
N TYR A 333 -3.50 2.27 5.42
CA TYR A 333 -2.72 1.97 6.60
C TYR A 333 -3.41 2.46 7.87
N ASP A 334 -3.12 1.75 8.96
CA ASP A 334 -3.55 2.15 10.30
C ASP A 334 -2.41 2.89 11.00
N CYS A 335 -2.76 3.83 11.87
CA CYS A 335 -1.81 4.44 12.78
C CYS A 335 -1.77 3.62 14.08
N LEU A 336 -0.65 2.98 14.36
CA LEU A 336 -0.50 2.17 15.57
C LEU A 336 -0.48 3.08 16.78
N ALA A 337 -1.23 2.71 17.82
CA ALA A 337 -1.14 3.40 19.11
C ALA A 337 0.30 3.41 19.57
N ALA A 338 0.80 4.57 20.01
CA ALA A 338 2.07 4.62 20.71
C ALA A 338 2.00 3.61 21.85
N SER A 339 2.95 2.66 21.87
CA SER A 339 3.04 1.74 23.00
C SER A 339 3.10 2.62 24.25
N PRO A 340 2.21 2.43 25.25
CA PRO A 340 2.31 3.21 26.46
C PRO A 340 3.72 2.97 26.94
N SER A 341 4.55 4.02 26.92
CA SER A 341 5.89 3.93 27.50
C SER A 341 5.61 3.31 28.84
N LYS A 342 6.09 2.07 29.09
CA LYS A 342 5.96 1.46 30.42
C LYS A 342 6.38 2.59 31.33
N ALA A 343 5.46 3.11 32.13
CA ALA A 343 5.81 4.14 33.08
C ALA A 343 6.98 3.51 33.81
N VAL A 344 8.18 4.02 33.55
CA VAL A 344 9.34 3.68 34.35
C VAL A 344 8.86 4.19 35.69
N GLY A 345 8.37 3.26 36.53
CA GLY A 345 7.70 3.60 37.77
C GLY A 345 8.57 4.64 38.42
N SER A 346 8.01 5.81 38.73
CA SER A 346 8.80 6.94 39.20
C SER A 346 9.64 6.42 40.35
N ILE A 347 10.93 6.19 40.08
CA ILE A 347 11.89 5.99 41.13
C ILE A 347 11.86 7.34 41.82
N GLY A 348 11.32 7.38 43.03
CA GLY A 348 11.09 8.61 43.76
C GLY A 348 12.31 9.51 43.61
N GLN A 349 12.06 10.80 43.34
CA GLN A 349 13.09 11.82 43.30
C GLN A 349 13.92 11.72 44.59
N SER A 350 15.05 11.02 44.51
CA SER A 350 16.17 11.23 45.41
C SER A 350 16.93 12.40 44.79
N ALA A 351 16.73 13.56 45.39
CA ALA A 351 17.52 14.75 45.13
C ALA A 351 19.00 14.46 45.44
N ASN A 352 19.77 14.15 44.40
CA ASN A 352 21.22 14.34 44.21
C ASN A 352 21.73 13.33 43.19
N LEU A 353 21.44 13.56 41.91
CA LEU A 353 22.19 12.89 40.85
C LEU A 353 23.43 13.73 40.58
N LEU A 354 24.58 13.24 41.04
CA LEU A 354 25.89 13.70 40.59
C LEU A 354 25.90 13.75 39.05
N PRO A 355 26.46 14.81 38.44
CA PRO A 355 26.51 14.93 36.99
C PRO A 355 27.22 13.72 36.38
N LEU A 356 26.69 13.23 35.27
CA LEU A 356 27.20 12.05 34.56
C LEU A 356 28.67 12.30 34.19
N SER A 357 29.58 11.49 34.75
CA SER A 357 31.03 11.70 34.60
C SER A 357 31.70 10.77 33.59
N GLN A 358 31.01 9.71 33.16
CA GLN A 358 31.56 8.74 32.19
C GLN A 358 30.47 7.98 31.43
N CYS A 359 30.85 7.41 30.30
CA CYS A 359 30.05 6.47 29.50
C CYS A 359 30.79 5.13 29.42
N PHE A 360 30.04 4.02 29.42
CA PHE A 360 30.58 2.66 29.24
C PHE A 360 30.57 2.26 27.76
N ASN A 361 31.23 1.14 27.44
CA ASN A 361 31.19 0.50 26.12
C ASN A 361 31.49 1.46 24.95
N ASP A 362 32.52 2.28 25.13
CA ASP A 362 32.95 3.33 24.20
C ASP A 362 31.88 4.38 23.84
N GLY A 363 30.91 4.61 24.72
CA GLY A 363 29.97 5.72 24.58
C GLY A 363 30.67 7.07 24.67
N VAL A 364 30.11 8.08 24.00
CA VAL A 364 30.64 9.47 24.02
C VAL A 364 29.82 10.30 25.01
N LEU A 365 30.49 10.90 25.99
CA LEU A 365 29.84 11.78 26.96
C LEU A 365 29.61 13.16 26.34
N ILE A 366 28.35 13.59 26.31
CA ILE A 366 27.91 14.90 25.82
C ILE A 366 27.52 15.76 27.02
N ASN A 367 27.90 17.04 27.00
CA ASN A 367 27.64 18.03 28.06
C ASN A 367 28.20 17.63 29.44
N ALA A 368 29.40 17.03 29.47
CA ALA A 368 30.08 16.59 30.68
C ALA A 368 30.11 17.67 31.78
N GLY A 369 29.81 17.27 33.02
CA GLY A 369 29.84 18.18 34.18
C GLY A 369 28.62 19.09 34.34
N THR A 370 27.63 19.02 33.43
CA THR A 370 26.35 19.71 33.56
C THR A 370 25.26 18.78 34.08
N ALA A 371 24.14 19.35 34.55
CA ALA A 371 22.95 18.57 34.92
C ALA A 371 22.34 17.82 33.72
N ASP A 372 22.62 18.30 32.50
CA ASP A 372 22.10 17.77 31.23
C ASP A 372 23.09 16.84 30.53
N ALA A 373 24.09 16.32 31.26
CA ALA A 373 25.05 15.36 30.72
C ALA A 373 24.38 14.04 30.33
N PHE A 374 24.63 13.57 29.10
CA PHE A 374 24.12 12.29 28.58
C PHE A 374 25.16 11.55 27.74
N CYS A 375 25.00 10.24 27.59
CA CYS A 375 25.88 9.40 26.78
C CYS A 375 25.27 9.09 25.42
N PHE A 376 26.05 9.28 24.36
CA PHE A 376 25.75 8.78 23.02
C PHE A 376 26.36 7.38 22.86
N CYS A 377 25.51 6.36 22.68
CA CYS A 377 25.93 4.96 22.65
C CYS A 377 26.25 4.49 21.24
N LYS A 378 27.30 3.66 21.11
CA LYS A 378 27.58 2.94 19.86
C LYS A 378 26.46 1.93 19.55
N PRO A 379 26.31 1.53 18.27
CA PRO A 379 25.42 0.41 17.91
C PRO A 379 25.75 -0.80 18.80
N LEU A 380 24.72 -1.49 19.28
CA LEU A 380 24.76 -2.62 20.23
C LEU A 380 24.68 -2.26 21.73
N PHE A 381 24.65 -0.99 22.14
CA PHE A 381 24.44 -0.61 23.54
C PHE A 381 23.38 0.49 23.73
N THR A 382 22.71 0.48 24.89
CA THR A 382 21.68 1.41 25.33
C THR A 382 21.83 1.70 26.84
N GLY A 383 20.93 2.53 27.38
CA GLY A 383 20.94 2.98 28.77
C GLY A 383 21.65 4.32 28.95
N LYS A 384 21.40 4.98 30.10
CA LYS A 384 21.90 6.34 30.40
C LYS A 384 23.41 6.50 30.28
N MET A 385 24.17 5.43 30.52
CA MET A 385 25.64 5.38 30.40
C MET A 385 26.11 4.33 29.39
N CYS A 386 25.26 3.88 28.46
CA CYS A 386 25.58 2.82 27.50
C CYS A 386 25.94 1.47 28.13
N GLN A 387 25.43 1.20 29.33
CA GLN A 387 25.76 0.00 30.10
C GLN A 387 25.00 -1.25 29.68
N THR A 388 23.94 -1.12 28.87
CA THR A 388 23.03 -2.22 28.54
C THR A 388 23.26 -2.68 27.11
N PRO A 389 23.73 -3.91 26.85
CA PRO A 389 23.82 -4.43 25.49
C PRO A 389 22.41 -4.67 24.89
N PHE A 390 22.27 -4.48 23.58
CA PHE A 390 21.13 -5.02 22.84
C PHE A 390 21.26 -6.54 22.81
N THR A 391 20.40 -7.24 23.54
CA THR A 391 20.26 -8.69 23.40
C THR A 391 19.55 -8.98 22.08
N GLN A 392 20.25 -9.66 21.16
CA GLN A 392 19.62 -10.32 20.01
C GLN A 392 18.93 -11.61 20.46
#